data_AF-A0A957K4S9-F1
#
_entry.id   AF-A0A957K4S9-F1
#
_cell.length_a   1.000
_cell.length_b   1.000
_cell.length_c   1.000
_cell.angle_alpha   90.00
_cell.angle_beta   90.00
_cell.angle_gamma   90.00
#
_symmetry.space_group_name_H-M   'P 1'
#
loop_
_entity.id
_entity.type
_entity.pdbx_description
1 polymer ?
#
loop_
_entity_poly.entity_id
_entity_poly.type
_entity_poly.pdbx_seq_one_letter_code
_entity_poly.pdbx_strand_id
1 'polypeptide(L)' 'MPKRPVPTLETAQQQLINDLIPTARSHRLAWSGGETQLLEAGEGLPLLFIHGGLSQATEWLPLWPQLQADFK' A
#
# COMPACT_ATOMS: atom_id res chain seq x y z
N MET A 1 2.81 8.35 33.59
CA MET A 1 2.82 7.49 32.39
C MET A 1 3.26 8.33 31.20
N PRO A 2 4.36 7.98 30.49
CA PRO A 2 4.70 8.68 29.26
C PRO A 2 3.58 8.45 28.24
N LYS A 3 3.09 9.52 27.59
CA LYS A 3 2.12 9.41 26.50
C LYS A 3 2.81 8.69 25.34
N ARG A 4 2.23 7.59 24.85
CA ARG A 4 2.66 6.97 23.59
C ARG A 4 2.57 8.04 22.49
N PRO A 5 3.63 8.26 21.70
CA PRO A 5 3.55 9.17 20.57
C PRO A 5 2.48 8.69 19.60
N VAL A 6 1.64 9.61 19.13
CA VAL A 6 0.64 9.32 18.08
C VAL A 6 1.40 9.20 16.76
N PRO A 7 1.28 8.09 16.02
CA PRO A 7 1.94 7.95 14.73
C PRO A 7 1.42 9.01 13.75
N THR A 8 2.27 9.45 12.84
CA THR A 8 1.83 10.22 11.68
C THR A 8 1.00 9.31 10.77
N LEU A 9 0.20 9.89 9.88
CA LEU A 9 -0.56 9.09 8.90
C LEU A 9 0.38 8.18 8.10
N GLU A 10 1.52 8.71 7.68
CA GLU A 10 2.54 7.98 6.91
C GLU A 10 3.11 6.80 7.71
N THR A 11 3.48 7.00 8.98
CA THR A 11 4.02 5.88 9.79
C THR A 11 2.95 4.85 10.13
N ALA A 12 1.70 5.27 10.36
CA ALA A 12 0.59 4.34 10.56
C ALA A 12 0.28 3.51 9.30
N GLN A 13 0.33 4.13 8.12
CA GLN A 13 0.14 3.43 6.85
C GLN A 13 1.25 2.44 6.56
N GLN A 14 2.51 2.84 6.75
CA GLN A 14 3.64 1.94 6.54
C GLN A 14 3.60 0.75 7.49
N GLN A 15 3.21 0.99 8.75
CA GLN A 15 3.02 -0.08 9.73
C GLN A 15 1.93 -1.07 9.25
N LEU A 16 0.77 -0.55 8.81
CA LEU A 16 -0.33 -1.39 8.31
C LEU A 16 0.09 -2.23 7.09
N ILE A 17 0.82 -1.63 6.15
CA ILE A 17 1.34 -2.33 4.97
C ILE A 17 2.26 -3.47 5.40
N ASN A 18 3.21 -3.20 6.29
CA ASN A 18 4.15 -4.21 6.79
C ASN A 18 3.44 -5.34 7.54
N ASP A 19 2.41 -5.03 8.32
CA ASP A 19 1.68 -6.01 9.12
C ASP A 19 0.83 -6.95 8.25
N LEU A 20 0.19 -6.41 7.20
CA LEU A 20 -0.68 -7.21 6.33
C LEU A 20 0.11 -7.91 5.21
N ILE A 21 1.13 -7.26 4.66
CA ILE A 21 1.82 -7.70 3.45
C ILE A 21 3.31 -7.35 3.57
N PRO A 22 4.09 -8.17 4.29
CA PRO A 22 5.51 -7.88 4.56
C PRO A 22 6.37 -7.78 3.30
N THR A 23 5.94 -8.37 2.19
CA THR A 23 6.63 -8.31 0.89
C THR A 23 6.31 -7.05 0.09
N ALA A 24 5.38 -6.22 0.57
CA ALA A 24 4.99 -5.01 -0.12
C ALA A 24 6.11 -3.98 -0.12
N ARG A 25 6.32 -3.36 -1.28
CA ARG A 25 7.23 -2.22 -1.45
C ARG A 25 6.41 -0.96 -1.66
N SER A 26 6.77 0.10 -0.95
CA SER A 26 6.19 1.44 -1.09
C SER A 26 7.24 2.34 -1.71
N HIS A 27 6.90 3.00 -2.81
CA HIS A 27 7.77 3.98 -3.45
C HIS A 27 6.96 5.08 -4.15
N ARG A 28 7.63 6.16 -4.54
CA ARG A 28 7.02 7.25 -5.32
C ARG A 28 7.52 7.19 -6.75
N LEU A 29 6.61 7.28 -7.71
CA LEU A 29 6.92 7.40 -9.13
C LEU A 29 6.64 8.83 -9.57
N ALA A 30 7.69 9.49 -10.08
CA ALA A 30 7.57 10.80 -10.70
C ALA A 30 7.09 10.67 -12.15
N TRP A 31 6.22 11.58 -12.58
CA TRP A 31 5.67 11.64 -13.93
C TRP A 31 5.29 13.08 -14.29
N SER A 32 4.88 13.32 -15.55
CA SER A 32 4.56 14.67 -16.03
C SER A 32 3.43 15.37 -15.25
N GLY A 33 2.58 14.62 -14.54
CA GLY A 33 1.51 15.14 -13.69
C GLY A 33 1.87 15.31 -12.21
N GLY A 34 3.12 15.03 -11.81
CA GLY A 34 3.57 15.13 -10.41
C GLY A 34 4.18 13.83 -9.90
N GLU A 35 3.79 13.42 -8.69
CA GLU A 35 4.22 12.16 -8.07
C GLU A 35 3.03 11.31 -7.65
N THR A 36 3.18 9.99 -7.77
CA THR A 36 2.19 9.03 -7.30
C THR A 36 2.87 8.01 -6.39
N GLN A 37 2.28 7.77 -5.22
CA GLN A 37 2.70 6.68 -4.35
C GLN A 37 2.20 5.35 -4.93
N LEU A 38 3.11 4.40 -5.09
CA LEU A 38 2.83 3.04 -5.51
C LEU A 38 3.09 2.09 -4.35
N LEU A 39 2.18 1.13 -4.20
CA LEU A 39 2.33 -0.01 -3.33
C LEU A 39 2.36 -1.26 -4.23
N GLU A 40 3.41 -2.06 -4.14
CA GLU A 40 3.63 -3.21 -5.02
C GLU A 40 3.89 -4.48 -4.21
N ALA A 41 3.28 -5.60 -4.60
CA ALA A 41 3.58 -6.93 -4.06
C ALA A 41 3.24 -8.03 -5.07
N GLY A 42 3.82 -9.22 -4.87
CA GLY A 42 3.66 -10.37 -5.76
C GLY A 42 4.67 -10.38 -6.91
N GLU A 43 4.68 -11.48 -7.66
CA GLU A 43 5.65 -11.74 -8.75
C GLU A 43 4.99 -12.20 -10.07
N GLY A 44 3.66 -12.31 -10.11
CA GLY A 44 2.93 -12.84 -11.28
C GLY A 44 2.44 -11.77 -12.25
N LEU A 45 1.30 -12.00 -12.92
CA LEU A 45 0.76 -11.08 -13.93
C LEU A 45 0.47 -9.69 -13.34
N PRO A 46 0.88 -8.60 -14.01
CA PRO A 46 0.75 -7.25 -13.46
C PRO A 46 -0.72 -6.83 -13.42
N LEU A 47 -1.16 -6.41 -12.23
CA LEU A 47 -2.47 -5.81 -12.00
C LEU A 47 -2.32 -4.40 -11.45
N LEU A 48 -3.12 -3.47 -11.96
CA LEU A 48 -3.17 -2.09 -11.48
C LEU A 48 -4.53 -1.82 -10.81
N PHE A 49 -4.49 -1.42 -9.55
CA PHE A 49 -5.66 -1.00 -8.79
C PHE A 49 -5.59 0.50 -8.50
N ILE A 50 -6.70 1.19 -8.69
CA ILE A 50 -6.84 2.62 -8.41
C ILE A 50 -7.96 2.76 -7.38
N HIS A 51 -7.68 3.47 -6.28
CA HIS A 51 -8.69 3.71 -5.24
C HIS A 51 -9.71 4.77 -5.68
N GLY A 52 -10.83 4.85 -4.98
CA GLY A 52 -11.85 5.88 -5.21
C GLY A 52 -11.43 7.27 -4.72
N GLY A 53 -12.21 8.30 -5.06
CA GLY A 53 -12.01 9.64 -4.50
C GLY A 53 -12.13 9.65 -2.97
N LEU A 54 -11.31 10.45 -2.28
CA LEU A 54 -11.22 10.55 -0.81
C LEU A 54 -10.79 9.25 -0.09
N SER A 55 -10.34 8.25 -0.83
CA SER A 55 -9.85 6.96 -0.33
C SER A 55 -8.33 6.85 -0.51
N GLN A 56 -7.74 5.73 -0.11
CA GLN A 56 -6.30 5.47 -0.16
C GLN A 56 -6.01 4.08 -0.74
N ALA A 57 -4.84 3.91 -1.36
CA ALA A 57 -4.42 2.62 -1.92
C ALA A 57 -4.45 1.47 -0.89
N THR A 58 -4.25 1.78 0.39
CA THR A 58 -4.26 0.81 1.49
C THR A 58 -5.63 0.13 1.70
N GLU A 59 -6.73 0.68 1.18
CA GLU A 59 -8.05 0.04 1.28
C GLU A 59 -8.13 -1.28 0.48
N TRP A 60 -7.23 -1.49 -0.48
CA TRP A 60 -7.13 -2.74 -1.22
C TRP A 60 -6.38 -3.85 -0.47
N LEU A 61 -5.61 -3.54 0.58
CA LEU A 61 -4.74 -4.50 1.28
C LEU A 61 -5.45 -5.79 1.72
N PRO A 62 -6.71 -5.77 2.22
CA PRO A 62 -7.39 -7.01 2.62
C PRO A 62 -7.62 -8.02 1.49
N LEU A 63 -7.64 -7.57 0.23
CA LEU A 63 -7.86 -8.42 -0.95
C LEU A 63 -6.56 -8.96 -1.54
N TRP A 64 -5.41 -8.34 -1.23
CA TRP A 64 -4.13 -8.67 -1.86
C TRP A 64 -3.68 -10.13 -1.70
N PRO A 65 -3.85 -10.82 -0.54
CA PRO A 65 -3.44 -12.22 -0.42
C PRO A 65 -4.14 -13.11 -1.44
N GLN A 66 -5.43 -12.89 -1.68
CA GLN A 66 -6.21 -13.63 -2.67
C GLN A 66 -5.78 -13.27 -4.09
N LEU A 67 -5.60 -11.98 -4.38
CA LEU A 67 -5.13 -11.51 -5.69
C LEU A 67 -3.74 -12.08 -6.03
N GLN A 68 -2.81 -12.13 -5.08
CA GLN A 68 -1.50 -12.75 -5.29
C GLN A 68 -1.60 -14.26 -5.52
N ALA A 69 -2.63 -14.94 -5.02
CA ALA A 69 -2.85 -16.36 -5.26
C ALA A 69 -3.43 -16.61 -6.65
N ASP A 70 -4.37 -15.78 -7.08
CA ASP A 70 -5.09 -15.93 -8.36
C ASP A 70 -4.26 -15.50 -9.57
N PHE A 71 -3.28 -14.61 -9.38
CA PHE A 71 -2.49 -14.00 -10.44
C PHE A 71 -0.99 -14.32 -10.35
N LYS A 72 -0.64 -15.56 -9.97
CA LYS A 72 0.74 -16.07 -10.01
C LYS A 72 1.23 -16.35 -11.43
#